data_AF-A0A137P1A3-F1
#
_entry.id   AF-A0A137P1A3-F1
#
_cell.length_a   1.000
_cell.length_b   1.000
_cell.length_c   1.000
_cell.angle_alpha   90.00
_cell.angle_beta   90.00
_cell.angle_gamma   90.00
#
_symmetry.space_group_name_H-M   'P 1'
#
loop_
_entity.id
_entity.type
_entity.pdbx_description
1 polymer ?
#
loop_
_entity_poly.entity_id
_entity_poly.type
_entity_poly.pdbx_seq_one_letter_code
_entity_poly.pdbx_strand_id
1 'polypeptide(L)' 'MQKWAKTGTKLLLHGPEYDQTLKEGPPFSVSYAQMKELYEGVADHEMLESIDNPSFGLDKTLYQAFLMTFH' A
#
# COMPACT_ATOMS: atom_id res chain seq x y z
N MET A 1 -17.54 -0.58 9.66
CA MET A 1 -17.07 -1.88 9.13
C MET A 1 -17.20 -1.84 7.61
N GLN A 2 -16.08 -2.01 6.88
CA GLN A 2 -16.11 -2.08 5.41
C GLN A 2 -17.01 -3.25 5.01
N LYS A 3 -18.08 -2.98 4.23
CA LYS A 3 -19.15 -3.97 3.97
C LYS A 3 -18.69 -5.25 3.26
N TRP A 4 -17.47 -5.25 2.72
CA TRP A 4 -16.91 -6.35 1.95
C TRP A 4 -15.92 -7.23 2.73
N ALA A 5 -15.38 -6.76 3.86
CA ALA A 5 -14.42 -7.52 4.68
C ALA A 5 -15.11 -8.05 5.93
N LYS A 6 -15.10 -9.38 6.12
CA LYS A 6 -15.50 -10.02 7.37
C LYS A 6 -14.30 -10.10 8.32
N THR A 7 -14.53 -10.13 9.62
CA THR A 7 -13.48 -10.44 10.62
C THR A 7 -12.67 -11.68 10.20
N GLY A 8 -11.34 -11.57 10.29
CA GLY A 8 -10.38 -12.60 9.89
C GLY A 8 -10.09 -12.66 8.40
N THR A 9 -10.73 -11.82 7.58
CA THR A 9 -10.40 -11.69 6.15
C THR A 9 -8.99 -11.18 6.00
N LYS A 10 -8.25 -11.80 5.09
CA LYS A 10 -6.90 -11.38 4.71
C LYS A 10 -6.93 -10.75 3.33
N LEU A 11 -6.34 -9.57 3.19
CA LEU A 11 -6.20 -8.87 1.92
C LEU A 11 -4.73 -8.61 1.63
N LEU A 12 -4.32 -8.86 0.40
CA LEU A 12 -3.03 -8.42 -0.11
C LEU A 12 -3.21 -7.07 -0.81
N LEU A 13 -2.54 -6.04 -0.31
CA LEU A 13 -2.47 -4.72 -0.93
C LEU A 13 -1.09 -4.55 -1.54
N HIS A 14 -1.03 -3.99 -2.73
CA HIS A 14 0.23 -3.67 -3.38
C HIS A 14 0.18 -2.30 -4.05
N GLY A 15 1.28 -1.57 -4.03
CA GLY A 15 1.31 -0.24 -4.61
C GLY A 15 2.72 0.34 -4.73
N PRO A 16 2.90 1.33 -5.61
CA PRO A 16 4.15 2.05 -5.70
C PRO A 16 4.20 3.19 -4.66
N GLU A 17 5.38 3.41 -4.10
CA GLU A 17 5.76 4.61 -3.35
C GLU A 17 6.86 5.33 -4.14
N TYR A 18 6.60 6.58 -4.52
CA TYR A 18 7.50 7.45 -5.28
C TYR A 18 7.19 8.93 -5.02
N ASP A 19 8.08 9.84 -5.46
CA ASP A 19 7.87 11.28 -5.38
C ASP A 19 6.81 11.74 -6.40
N GLN A 20 5.62 12.10 -5.91
CA GLN A 20 4.48 12.52 -6.75
C GLN A 20 4.73 13.83 -7.51
N THR A 21 5.73 14.62 -7.15
CA THR A 21 6.10 15.80 -7.96
C THR A 21 6.69 15.42 -9.32
N LEU A 22 7.23 14.20 -9.44
CA LEU A 22 7.77 13.65 -10.69
C LEU A 22 6.68 13.08 -11.60
N LYS A 23 5.54 12.68 -11.02
CA LYS A 23 4.40 12.13 -11.75
C LYS A 23 3.12 12.22 -10.93
N GLU A 24 2.10 12.85 -11.51
CA GLU A 24 0.79 13.03 -10.89
C GLU A 24 0.02 11.71 -10.66
N GLY A 25 0.22 10.71 -11.52
CA GLY A 25 -0.50 9.43 -11.51
C GLY A 25 -1.53 9.31 -12.66
N PRO A 26 -2.26 8.18 -12.79
CA PRO A 26 -2.08 6.93 -12.05
C PRO A 26 -0.88 6.06 -12.54
N PRO A 27 -0.49 5.02 -11.75
CA PRO A 27 -0.93 4.79 -10.37
C PRO A 27 -0.43 5.91 -9.44
N PHE A 28 -1.21 6.31 -8.46
CA PHE A 28 -0.79 7.28 -7.45
C PHE A 28 0.20 6.63 -6.47
N SER A 29 1.21 7.38 -6.06
CA SER A 29 2.08 6.98 -4.95
C SER A 29 1.27 6.87 -3.66
N VAL A 30 1.43 5.76 -2.93
CA VAL A 30 0.86 5.56 -1.60
C VAL A 30 1.98 5.10 -0.69
N SER A 31 2.30 5.92 0.32
CA SER A 31 3.33 5.58 1.30
C SER A 31 2.82 4.61 2.36
N TYR A 32 3.75 3.91 3.02
CA TYR A 32 3.41 3.08 4.17
C TYR A 32 2.68 3.85 5.29
N ALA A 33 3.06 5.11 5.53
CA ALA A 33 2.42 5.94 6.55
C ALA A 33 0.94 6.21 6.24
N GLN A 34 0.62 6.56 4.99
CA GLN A 34 -0.77 6.76 4.55
C GLN A 34 -1.58 5.47 4.59
N MET A 35 -0.96 4.34 4.24
CA MET A 35 -1.61 3.03 4.31
C MET A 35 -1.96 2.67 5.76
N LYS A 36 -1.00 2.86 6.69
CA LYS A 36 -1.23 2.65 8.12
C LYS A 36 -2.33 3.56 8.66
N GLU A 37 -2.36 4.83 8.29
CA GLU A 37 -3.42 5.78 8.68
C GLU A 37 -4.80 5.33 8.20
N LEU A 38 -4.91 4.86 6.94
CA LEU A 38 -6.18 4.48 6.34
C LEU A 38 -6.85 3.27 7.02
N TYR A 39 -6.03 2.35 7.53
CA TYR A 39 -6.50 1.07 8.05
C TYR A 39 -6.23 0.90 9.55
N GLU A 40 -5.75 1.94 10.24
CA GLU A 40 -5.60 1.97 11.70
C GLU A 40 -6.92 1.64 12.40
N GLY A 41 -6.88 0.68 13.33
CA GLY A 41 -8.07 0.20 14.05
C GLY A 41 -9.07 -0.58 13.20
N VAL A 42 -8.81 -0.80 11.91
CA VAL A 42 -9.66 -1.60 11.00
C VAL A 42 -9.01 -2.95 10.69
N ALA A 43 -7.70 -2.98 10.51
CA ALA A 43 -6.94 -4.19 10.23
C ALA A 43 -5.56 -4.16 10.88
N ASP A 44 -5.02 -5.34 11.17
CA ASP A 44 -3.58 -5.52 11.40
C ASP A 44 -2.84 -5.42 10.07
N HIS A 45 -1.61 -4.92 10.13
CA HIS A 45 -0.77 -4.64 8.96
C HIS A 45 0.57 -5.35 9.06
N GLU A 46 0.95 -6.07 8.02
CA GLU A 46 2.27 -6.67 7.89
C GLU A 46 2.86 -6.30 6.52
N MET A 47 4.02 -5.63 6.52
CA MET A 47 4.81 -5.42 5.31
C MET A 47 5.44 -6.76 4.91
N LEU A 48 5.05 -7.29 3.76
CA LEU A 48 5.64 -8.53 3.23
C LEU A 48 6.89 -8.23 2.42
N GLU A 49 6.81 -7.23 1.53
CA GLU A 49 7.88 -6.90 0.59
C GLU A 49 7.95 -5.40 0.35
N SER A 50 9.16 -4.88 0.21
CA SER A 50 9.45 -3.53 -0.27
C SER A 50 10.69 -3.60 -1.15
N ILE A 51 10.49 -3.49 -2.46
CA ILE A 51 11.55 -3.68 -3.45
C ILE A 51 11.75 -2.41 -4.26
N ASP A 52 13.02 -2.08 -4.53
CA ASP A 52 13.36 -1.08 -5.53
C ASP A 52 12.86 -1.57 -6.89
N ASN A 53 11.96 -0.81 -7.49
CA ASN A 53 11.37 -1.14 -8.76
C ASN A 53 11.20 0.16 -9.56
N PRO A 54 12.09 0.45 -10.54
CA PRO A 54 11.99 1.63 -11.41
C PRO A 54 10.85 1.51 -12.44
N SER A 55 9.72 0.95 -12.02
CA SER A 55 8.47 0.96 -12.77
C SER A 55 8.06 2.40 -13.07
N PHE A 56 7.46 2.60 -14.24
CA PHE A 56 6.98 3.90 -14.73
C PHE A 56 8.07 4.92 -15.11
N GLY A 57 9.34 4.50 -15.22
CA GLY A 57 10.42 5.38 -15.68
C GLY A 57 10.84 6.43 -14.66
N LEU A 58 10.55 6.18 -13.37
CA LEU A 58 10.95 7.03 -12.26
C LEU A 58 12.12 6.38 -11.53
N ASP A 59 13.23 7.11 -11.44
CA ASP A 59 14.34 6.70 -10.60
C ASP A 59 13.89 6.74 -9.13
N LYS A 60 13.98 5.60 -8.43
CA LYS A 60 13.60 5.40 -7.01
C LYS A 60 12.10 5.25 -6.72
N THR A 61 11.41 4.39 -7.48
CA THR A 61 10.10 3.89 -7.07
C THR A 61 10.28 2.62 -6.22
N LEU A 62 9.61 2.56 -5.08
CA LEU A 62 9.50 1.37 -4.25
C LEU A 62 8.17 0.68 -4.55
N TYR A 63 8.19 -0.63 -4.82
CA TYR A 63 6.97 -1.42 -4.87
C TYR A 63 6.79 -2.13 -3.53
N GLN A 64 5.66 -1.89 -2.89
CA GLN A 64 5.35 -2.40 -1.57
C GLN A 64 4.18 -3.38 -1.64
N ALA A 65 4.27 -4.43 -0.82
CA ALA A 65 3.21 -5.41 -0.63
C ALA A 65 2.90 -5.57 0.87
N PHE A 66 1.62 -5.48 1.21
CA PHE A 66 1.11 -5.57 2.57
C PHE A 66 0.10 -6.71 2.70
N LEU A 67 0.20 -7.44 3.79
CA LEU A 67 -0.88 -8.30 4.26
C LEU A 67 -1.70 -7.55 5.30
N MET A 68 -2.99 -7.45 5.04
CA MET A 68 -3.98 -6.83 5.92
C MET A 68 -4.85 -7.92 6.54
N THR A 69 -4.98 -7.97 7.86
CA THR A 69 -5.90 -8.89 8.54
C THR A 69 -6.98 -8.10 9.26
N PHE A 70 -8.22 -8.19 8.79
CA PHE A 70 -9.33 -7.38 9.29
C PHE A 70 -9.91 -7.93 10.60
N HIS A 71 -10.29 -7.01 11.50
CA HIS A 71 -10.99 -7.33 12.75
C HIS A 71 -12.51 -7.37 12.59
#